data_AF-A0A7Y2MTL2-F1
#
_entry.id   AF-A0A7Y2MTL2-F1
#
_cell.length_a   1.000
_cell.length_b   1.000
_cell.length_c   1.000
_cell.angle_alpha   90.00
_cell.angle_beta   90.00
_cell.angle_gamma   90.00
#
_symmetry.space_group_name_H-M   'P 1'
#
loop_
_entity.id
_entity.type
_entity.pdbx_description
1 polymer ?
#
loop_
_entity_poly.entity_id
_entity_poly.type
_entity_poly.pdbx_seq_one_letter_code
_entity_poly.pdbx_strand_id
1 'polypeptide(L)' 'IAPDLSPGVAYGALINGGFIDVANPDASELLEWMRGNRRFDMPLDGPNQEWNATVLAWIKQGALNN' A
#
# COMPACT_ATOMS: atom_id res chain seq x y z
N ILE A 1 10.81 4.51 8.29
CA ILE A 1 9.97 4.10 9.45
C ILE A 1 8.86 3.23 8.89
N ALA A 2 8.59 2.07 9.49
CA ALA A 2 7.47 1.23 9.06
C ALA A 2 6.16 1.78 9.66
N PRO A 3 5.04 1.76 8.93
CA PRO A 3 3.74 2.15 9.47
C PRO A 3 3.26 1.16 10.53
N ASP A 4 2.52 1.67 11.52
CA ASP A 4 1.82 0.82 12.49
C ASP A 4 0.56 0.23 11.83
N LEU A 5 0.56 -1.08 11.64
CA LEU A 5 -0.54 -1.83 11.01
C LEU A 5 -1.47 -2.49 12.04
N SER A 6 -1.41 -2.07 13.30
CA SER A 6 -2.32 -2.55 14.33
C SER A 6 -3.78 -2.18 14.03
N PRO A 7 -4.76 -3.03 14.42
CA PRO A 7 -6.17 -2.75 14.20
C PRO A 7 -6.57 -1.38 14.78
N GLY A 8 -7.24 -0.56 13.98
CA GLY A 8 -7.67 0.79 14.37
C GLY A 8 -6.68 1.92 14.09
N VAL A 9 -5.39 1.62 13.84
CA VAL A 9 -4.36 2.63 13.52
C VAL A 9 -3.89 2.53 12.05
N ALA A 10 -3.96 1.33 11.47
CA ALA A 10 -3.44 1.02 10.12
C ALA A 10 -3.86 2.02 9.03
N TYR A 11 -5.15 2.37 8.97
CA TYR A 11 -5.64 3.33 7.96
C TYR A 11 -4.95 4.68 8.08
N GLY A 12 -4.93 5.26 9.28
CA GLY A 12 -4.29 6.54 9.55
C GLY A 12 -2.77 6.49 9.32
N ALA A 13 -2.12 5.38 9.68
CA ALA A 13 -0.69 5.19 9.46
C ALA A 13 -0.32 5.16 7.97
N LEU A 14 -1.16 4.54 7.12
CA LEU A 14 -0.94 4.46 5.68
C LEU A 14 -1.22 5.79 4.97
N ILE A 15 -2.36 6.42 5.28
CA ILE A 15 -2.81 7.64 4.62
C ILE A 15 -1.99 8.86 5.09
N ASN A 16 -1.85 9.06 6.40
CA ASN A 16 -1.09 10.19 6.94
C ASN A 16 0.43 9.98 6.82
N GLY A 17 0.87 8.73 6.69
CA GLY A 17 2.27 8.39 6.48
C GLY A 17 2.77 8.66 5.05
N GLY A 18 1.88 9.04 4.12
CA GLY A 18 2.25 9.33 2.73
C GLY A 18 2.55 8.08 1.90
N PHE A 19 2.12 6.89 2.36
CA PHE A 19 2.35 5.63 1.65
C PHE A 19 1.38 5.41 0.48
N ILE A 20 0.29 6.18 0.46
CA ILE A 20 -0.78 6.11 -0.53
C ILE A 20 -0.85 7.44 -1.27
N ASP A 21 -0.77 7.37 -2.60
CA ASP A 21 -1.02 8.51 -3.49
C ASP A 21 -2.31 8.22 -4.28
N VAL A 22 -3.41 8.86 -3.89
CA VAL A 22 -4.70 8.75 -4.59
C VAL A 22 -4.72 9.51 -5.92
N ALA A 23 -3.84 10.49 -6.12
CA ALA A 23 -3.72 11.21 -7.40
C ALA A 23 -2.93 10.38 -8.42
N ASN A 24 -1.92 9.62 -7.95
CA ASN A 24 -1.17 8.66 -8.75
C ASN A 24 -1.14 7.27 -8.08
N PRO A 25 -2.23 6.50 -8.17
CA PRO A 25 -2.35 5.21 -7.49
C PRO A 25 -1.18 4.28 -7.76
N ASP A 26 -0.76 4.18 -9.02
CA ASP A 26 0.35 3.32 -9.45
C ASP A 26 1.72 3.71 -8.90
N ALA A 27 1.90 4.96 -8.45
CA ALA A 27 3.12 5.47 -7.85
C ALA A 27 3.10 5.47 -6.31
N SER A 28 2.02 4.93 -5.70
CA SER A 28 1.93 4.79 -4.25
C SER A 28 3.08 3.97 -3.70
N GLU A 29 3.75 4.47 -2.67
CA GLU A 29 4.91 3.79 -2.08
C GLU A 29 4.56 2.36 -1.63
N LEU A 30 3.37 2.16 -1.06
CA LEU A 30 2.89 0.82 -0.69
C LEU A 30 2.94 -0.15 -1.89
N LEU A 31 2.49 0.26 -3.07
CA LEU A 31 2.48 -0.59 -4.26
C LEU A 31 3.90 -0.87 -4.77
N GLU A 32 4.82 0.09 -4.65
CA GLU A 32 6.23 -0.13 -4.99
C GLU A 32 6.87 -1.19 -4.09
N TRP A 33 6.54 -1.20 -2.79
CA TRP A 33 6.94 -2.28 -1.88
C TRP A 33 6.28 -3.60 -2.27
N MET A 34 4.98 -3.59 -2.56
CA MET A 34 4.22 -4.80 -2.88
C MET A 34 4.59 -5.43 -4.25
N ARG A 35 5.16 -4.63 -5.16
CA ARG A 35 5.67 -5.08 -6.46
C ARG A 35 7.11 -5.59 -6.41
N GLY A 36 7.81 -5.41 -5.29
CA GLY A 36 9.24 -5.73 -5.18
C GLY A 36 10.15 -4.72 -5.88
N ASN A 37 9.66 -3.50 -6.14
CA ASN A 37 10.48 -2.44 -6.73
C ASN A 37 11.39 -1.74 -5.68
N ARG A 38 11.27 -2.14 -4.42
CA ARG A 38 12.03 -1.62 -3.28
C ARG A 38 13.06 -2.65 -2.81
N ARG A 39 13.96 -2.24 -1.90
CA ARG A 39 15.11 -3.05 -1.45
C ARG A 39 14.70 -4.39 -0.82
N PHE A 40 13.50 -4.49 -0.26
CA PHE A 40 12.92 -5.72 0.24
C PHE A 40 11.54 -5.89 -0.41
N ASP A 41 11.27 -7.10 -0.88
CA ASP A 41 9.97 -7.45 -1.43
C ASP A 41 8.95 -7.55 -0.30
N MET A 42 7.76 -7.02 -0.55
CA MET A 42 6.59 -7.25 0.28
C MET A 42 5.57 -8.01 -0.56
N PRO A 43 5.08 -9.19 -0.15
CA PRO A 43 5.54 -10.04 0.95
C PRO A 43 6.99 -10.53 0.78
N LEU A 44 7.60 -10.99 1.89
CA LEU A 44 8.95 -11.57 1.89
C LEU A 44 9.08 -12.83 1.02
N ASP A 45 7.96 -13.51 0.77
CA ASP A 45 7.88 -14.67 -0.13
C ASP A 45 7.82 -14.27 -1.62
N GLY A 46 7.85 -12.97 -1.91
CA GLY A 46 7.84 -12.39 -3.24
C GLY A 46 6.51 -11.70 -3.59
N PRO A 47 6.49 -10.87 -4.66
CA PRO A 47 5.32 -10.08 -5.06
C PRO A 47 4.10 -10.95 -5.39
N ASN A 48 2.92 -10.55 -4.90
CA ASN A 48 1.65 -11.22 -5.22
C ASN A 48 0.78 -10.33 -6.12
N GLN A 49 0.56 -10.76 -7.37
CA GLN A 49 -0.17 -9.96 -8.36
C GLN A 49 -1.64 -9.71 -7.99
N GLU A 50 -2.32 -10.67 -7.36
CA GLU A 50 -3.73 -10.52 -6.97
C GLU A 50 -3.89 -9.49 -5.85
N TRP A 51 -2.97 -9.51 -4.88
CA TRP A 51 -2.95 -8.54 -3.77
C TRP A 51 -2.62 -7.15 -4.29
N ASN A 52 -1.65 -7.05 -5.20
CA ASN A 52 -1.26 -5.78 -5.84
C ASN A 52 -2.44 -5.18 -6.61
N ALA A 53 -3.18 -6.00 -7.37
CA ALA A 53 -4.36 -5.57 -8.11
C ALA A 53 -5.48 -5.10 -7.16
N THR A 54 -5.70 -5.82 -6.07
CA THR A 54 -6.71 -5.48 -5.05
C THR A 54 -6.41 -4.14 -4.39
N VAL A 55 -5.17 -3.95 -3.93
CA VAL A 55 -4.73 -2.70 -3.31
C VAL A 55 -4.77 -1.54 -4.32
N LEU A 56 -4.34 -1.76 -5.56
CA LEU A 56 -4.43 -0.75 -6.61
C LEU A 56 -5.89 -0.32 -6.88
N ALA A 57 -6.81 -1.27 -6.94
CA ALA A 57 -8.23 -0.97 -7.11
C ALA A 57 -8.78 -0.14 -5.94
N TRP A 58 -8.43 -0.49 -4.71
CA TRP A 58 -8.80 0.28 -3.52
C TRP A 58 -8.24 1.71 -3.54
N ILE A 59 -6.97 1.89 -3.91
CA ILE A 59 -6.37 3.23 -4.02
C ILE A 59 -7.06 4.04 -5.13
N LYS A 60 -7.37 3.42 -6.28
CA LYS A 60 -8.12 4.04 -7.38
C LYS A 60 -9.53 4.46 -6.98
N GLN A 61 -10.15 3.79 -6.01
CA GLN A 61 -11.45 4.16 -5.44
C GLN A 61 -11.34 5.29 -4.41
N GLY A 62 -10.15 5.84 -4.18
CA GLY A 62 -9.91 6.94 -3.25
C GLY A 62 -9.42 6.50 -1.87
N ALA A 63 -8.98 5.24 -1.72
CA ALA A 63 -8.43 4.70 -0.49
C ALA A 63 -9.32 5.01 0.74
N LEU A 64 -10.62 4.72 0.62
CA LEU A 64 -11.62 5.00 1.65
C LEU A 64 -11.53 3.99 2.81
N ASN A 65 -11.88 4.45 4.02
CA ASN A 65 -12.00 3.62 5.23
C ASN A 65 -13.46 3.14 5.36
N ASN A 66 -13.78 2.00 4.72
CA ASN A 66 -15.15 1.45 4.65
C ASN A 66 -15.26 0.09 5.34
#